data_AF-A0A0Q5ZH14-F1
#
_entry.id   AF-A0A0Q5ZH14-F1
#
_cell.length_a   1.000
_cell.length_b   1.000
_cell.length_c   1.000
_cell.angle_alpha   90.00
_cell.angle_beta   90.00
_cell.angle_gamma   90.00
#
_symmetry.space_group_name_H-M   'P 1'
#
loop_
_entity.id
_entity.type
_entity.pdbx_description
1 polymer ?
#
loop_
_entity_poly.entity_id
_entity_poly.type
_entity_poly.pdbx_seq_one_letter_code
_entity_poly.pdbx_strand_id
1 'polypeptide(L)'
;MAIDVALEAERMERKTEHRRIIELELQQAQYEASLAERRYAPCDPGNRLIAVQLEKSWEAVLRRVESCQTRLAAAQAADHDVILPDFVGLADDLNAAWNAPGVTTRARQQLLRALISDIIADVDETTREVILTIHWRGGQHSQLRVRKPKAGEHGCRTSEEALAVMRAMATRWLD
;
A
#
# COMPACT_ATOMS: atom_id res chain seq x y z
N MET A 1 4.41 27.24 -14.40
CA MET A 1 4.32 25.90 -15.02
C MET A 1 5.40 24.91 -14.56
N ALA A 2 6.71 25.10 -14.78
CA ALA A 2 7.70 24.12 -14.26
C ALA A 2 7.90 24.18 -12.73
N ILE A 3 7.75 25.37 -12.13
CA ILE A 3 7.90 25.61 -10.69
C ILE A 3 6.68 25.08 -9.90
N ASP A 4 5.47 25.19 -10.46
CA ASP A 4 4.25 24.69 -9.81
C ASP A 4 4.23 23.16 -9.71
N VAL A 5 4.65 22.48 -10.78
CA VAL A 5 4.73 21.00 -10.81
C VAL A 5 5.78 20.47 -9.82
N ALA A 6 6.90 21.18 -9.65
CA ALA A 6 7.93 20.82 -8.68
C ALA A 6 7.45 20.98 -7.23
N LEU A 7 6.74 22.08 -6.92
CA LEU A 7 6.18 22.35 -5.60
C LEU A 7 5.08 21.35 -5.23
N GLU A 8 4.24 20.98 -6.19
CA GLU A 8 3.21 19.95 -6.01
C GLU A 8 3.81 18.57 -5.79
N ALA A 9 4.87 18.21 -6.53
CA ALA A 9 5.60 16.96 -6.31
C ALA A 9 6.18 16.87 -4.89
N GLU A 10 6.77 17.96 -4.39
CA GLU A 10 7.32 18.01 -3.03
C GLU A 10 6.22 17.90 -1.97
N ARG A 11 5.06 18.55 -2.18
CA ARG A 11 3.89 18.43 -1.29
C ARG A 11 3.36 17.00 -1.24
N MET A 12 3.29 16.32 -2.38
CA MET A 12 2.83 14.93 -2.45
C MET A 12 3.80 13.98 -1.74
N GLU A 13 5.12 14.14 -1.94
CA GLU A 13 6.11 13.33 -1.22
C GLU A 13 6.03 13.56 0.29
N ARG A 14 5.93 14.82 0.74
CA ARG A 14 5.75 15.16 2.16
C ARG A 14 4.49 14.53 2.76
N LYS A 15 3.36 14.54 2.03
CA LYS A 15 2.11 13.90 2.46
C LYS A 15 2.27 12.39 2.60
N THR A 16 2.90 11.73 1.63
CA THR A 16 3.13 10.28 1.68
C THR A 16 4.02 9.88 2.86
N GLU A 17 5.05 10.67 3.15
CA GLU A 17 5.94 10.42 4.29
C GLU A 17 5.20 10.63 5.62
N HIS A 18 4.43 11.71 5.76
CA HIS A 18 3.60 11.94 6.95
C HIS A 18 2.63 10.79 7.20
N ARG A 19 1.98 10.29 6.14
CA ARG A 19 1.07 9.15 6.25
C ARG A 19 1.80 7.90 6.72
N ARG A 20 2.98 7.62 6.15
CA ARG A 20 3.80 6.46 6.53
C ARG A 20 4.20 6.51 8.01
N ILE A 21 4.55 7.69 8.52
CA ILE A 21 4.85 7.89 9.94
C ILE A 21 3.63 7.54 10.82
N ILE A 22 2.43 8.03 10.46
CA ILE A 22 1.19 7.75 11.20
C ILE A 22 0.83 6.24 11.17
N GLU A 23 1.03 5.58 10.02
CA GLU A 23 0.82 4.13 9.89
C GLU A 23 1.76 3.32 10.79
N LEU A 24 3.05 3.70 10.86
CA LEU A 24 4.03 3.07 11.75
C LEU A 24 3.69 3.29 13.24
N GLU A 25 3.27 4.52 13.60
CA GLU A 25 2.82 4.82 14.96
C GLU A 25 1.60 3.95 15.36
N LEU A 26 0.66 3.74 14.44
CA LEU A 26 -0.49 2.87 14.67
C LEU A 26 -0.06 1.40 14.88
N GLN A 27 0.83 0.88 14.04
CA GLN A 27 1.36 -0.48 14.18
C GLN A 27 2.04 -0.68 15.54
N GLN A 28 2.86 0.29 15.96
CA GLN A 28 3.50 0.24 17.27
C GLN A 28 2.47 0.23 18.40
N ALA A 29 1.47 1.11 18.36
CA ALA A 29 0.43 1.17 19.38
C ALA A 29 -0.40 -0.14 19.46
N GLN A 30 -0.71 -0.76 18.32
CA GLN A 30 -1.41 -2.05 18.26
C GLN A 30 -0.59 -3.19 18.86
N TYR A 31 0.72 -3.19 18.60
CA TYR A 31 1.64 -4.16 19.20
C TYR A 31 1.72 -3.99 20.72
N GLU A 32 1.86 -2.75 21.19
CA GLU A 32 1.86 -2.44 22.63
C GLU A 32 0.54 -2.85 23.30
N ALA A 33 -0.61 -2.65 22.64
CA ALA A 33 -1.92 -3.03 23.16
C ALA A 33 -2.01 -4.56 23.32
N SER A 34 -1.59 -5.30 22.30
CA SER A 34 -1.53 -6.77 22.32
C SER A 34 -0.59 -7.29 23.43
N LEU A 35 0.52 -6.59 23.68
CA LEU A 35 1.44 -6.96 24.75
C LEU A 35 0.84 -6.67 26.14
N ALA A 36 0.14 -5.55 26.31
CA ALA A 36 -0.54 -5.19 27.55
C ALA A 36 -1.67 -6.19 27.89
N GLU A 37 -2.45 -6.59 26.89
CA GLU A 37 -3.47 -7.64 27.03
C GLU A 37 -2.85 -8.96 27.53
N ARG A 38 -1.77 -9.42 26.89
CA ARG A 38 -1.07 -10.67 27.31
C ARG A 38 -0.49 -10.60 28.72
N ARG A 39 -0.17 -9.39 29.22
CA ARG A 39 0.28 -9.19 30.61
C ARG A 39 -0.88 -9.20 31.60
N TYR A 40 -2.04 -8.67 31.19
CA TYR A 40 -3.25 -8.64 32.02
C TYR A 40 -3.91 -10.01 32.12
N ALA A 41 -4.04 -10.76 31.02
CA ALA A 41 -4.76 -12.04 30.96
C ALA A 41 -4.36 -13.09 32.03
N PRO A 42 -3.08 -13.30 32.37
CA PRO A 42 -2.68 -14.25 33.42
C PRO A 42 -2.72 -13.67 34.84
N CYS A 43 -3.16 -12.43 35.05
CA CYS A 43 -3.13 -11.78 36.37
C CYS A 43 -4.14 -12.43 37.33
N ASP A 44 -3.68 -12.85 38.50
CA ASP A 44 -4.53 -13.38 39.57
C ASP A 44 -5.42 -12.25 40.16
N PRO A 45 -6.76 -12.42 40.20
CA PRO A 45 -7.68 -11.45 40.81
C PRO A 45 -7.38 -11.14 42.29
N GLY A 46 -6.73 -12.05 43.01
CA GLY A 46 -6.26 -11.83 44.40
C GLY A 46 -5.22 -10.71 44.50
N ASN A 47 -4.49 -10.42 43.42
CA ASN A 47 -3.52 -9.33 43.32
C ASN A 47 -4.18 -8.04 42.82
N ARG A 48 -5.24 -7.61 43.50
CA ARG A 48 -6.14 -6.52 43.06
C ARG A 48 -5.42 -5.22 42.66
N LEU A 49 -4.36 -4.82 43.37
CA LEU A 49 -3.59 -3.61 43.04
C LEU A 49 -2.84 -3.75 41.71
N ILE A 50 -2.27 -4.93 41.43
CA ILE A 50 -1.54 -5.23 40.20
C ILE A 50 -2.55 -5.29 39.03
N ALA A 51 -3.69 -5.95 39.24
CA ALA A 51 -4.75 -6.04 38.25
C ALA A 51 -5.24 -4.65 37.81
N VAL A 52 -5.55 -3.76 38.77
CA VAL A 52 -5.98 -2.37 38.50
C VAL A 52 -4.90 -1.57 37.76
N GLN A 53 -3.62 -1.76 38.10
CA GLN A 53 -2.53 -1.06 37.42
C GLN A 53 -2.33 -1.56 35.98
N LEU A 54 -2.40 -2.87 35.76
CA LEU A 54 -2.30 -3.46 34.43
C LEU A 54 -3.48 -3.05 33.55
N GLU A 55 -4.69 -3.05 34.09
CA GLU A 55 -5.90 -2.57 33.42
C GLU A 55 -5.75 -1.11 32.97
N LYS A 56 -5.36 -0.20 33.88
CA LYS A 56 -5.08 1.21 33.54
C LYS A 56 -4.02 1.34 32.44
N SER A 57 -2.96 0.53 32.50
CA SER A 57 -1.92 0.55 31.48
C SER A 57 -2.44 0.07 30.12
N TRP A 58 -3.32 -0.94 30.10
CA TRP A 58 -3.92 -1.45 28.88
C TRP A 58 -4.90 -0.43 28.29
N GLU A 59 -5.78 0.16 29.10
CA GLU A 59 -6.68 1.25 28.68
C GLU A 59 -5.92 2.46 28.11
N ALA A 60 -4.78 2.81 28.68
CA ALA A 60 -3.96 3.91 28.18
C ALA A 60 -3.43 3.61 26.77
N VAL A 61 -2.97 2.38 26.52
CA VAL A 61 -2.49 1.97 25.20
C VAL A 61 -3.63 1.82 24.19
N LEU A 62 -4.81 1.33 24.61
CA LEU A 62 -6.00 1.29 23.74
C LEU A 62 -6.44 2.69 23.30
N ARG A 63 -6.46 3.67 24.20
CA ARG A 63 -6.72 5.08 23.84
C ARG A 63 -5.68 5.63 22.85
N ARG A 64 -4.42 5.21 22.95
CA ARG A 64 -3.38 5.58 21.99
C ARG A 64 -3.66 4.98 20.60
N VAL A 65 -4.10 3.73 20.53
CA VAL A 65 -4.52 3.08 19.27
C VAL A 65 -5.65 3.87 18.62
N GLU A 66 -6.70 4.20 19.38
CA GLU A 66 -7.85 4.97 18.88
C GLU A 66 -7.44 6.36 18.35
N SER A 67 -6.55 7.06 19.07
CA SER A 67 -5.99 8.34 18.63
C SER A 67 -5.21 8.22 17.32
N CYS A 68 -4.35 7.20 17.19
CA CYS A 68 -3.62 6.92 15.95
C CYS A 68 -4.57 6.60 14.78
N GLN A 69 -5.62 5.79 15.02
CA GLN A 69 -6.64 5.49 14.01
C GLN A 69 -7.39 6.75 13.56
N THR A 70 -7.76 7.61 14.50
CA THR A 70 -8.46 8.88 14.20
C THR A 70 -7.58 9.81 13.36
N ARG A 71 -6.29 9.93 13.70
CA ARG A 71 -5.31 10.70 12.91
C ARG A 71 -5.13 10.14 11.49
N LEU A 72 -5.07 8.81 11.35
CA LEU A 72 -4.97 8.16 10.05
C LEU A 72 -6.23 8.39 9.21
N ALA A 73 -7.42 8.24 9.81
CA ALA A 73 -8.69 8.48 9.14
C ALA A 73 -8.83 9.95 8.70
N ALA A 74 -8.43 10.91 9.54
CA ALA A 74 -8.43 12.33 9.18
C ALA A 74 -7.46 12.64 8.03
N ALA A 75 -6.27 12.02 8.03
CA ALA A 75 -5.31 12.17 6.94
C ALA A 75 -5.84 11.57 5.62
N GLN A 76 -6.55 10.45 5.67
CA GLN A 76 -7.20 9.82 4.51
C GLN A 76 -8.38 10.66 3.98
N ALA A 77 -9.20 11.22 4.87
CA ALA A 77 -10.31 12.09 4.50
C ALA A 77 -9.83 13.36 3.79
N ALA A 78 -8.74 13.98 4.28
CA ALA A 78 -8.14 15.15 3.64
C ALA A 78 -7.56 14.87 2.23
N ASP A 79 -7.23 13.61 1.92
CA ASP A 79 -6.81 13.16 0.59
C ASP A 79 -8.00 12.87 -0.35
N HIS A 80 -9.19 12.67 0.22
CA HIS A 80 -10.44 12.52 -0.51
C HIS A 80 -11.08 13.88 -0.83
N ASP A 81 -10.93 14.85 0.07
CA ASP A 81 -11.54 16.19 0.00
C ASP A 81 -10.82 17.16 -0.96
N VAL A 82 -9.91 16.65 -1.80
CA VAL A 82 -9.47 17.38 -3.00
C VAL A 82 -10.68 17.47 -3.91
N ILE A 83 -11.42 18.58 -3.78
CA ILE A 83 -12.55 18.99 -4.60
C ILE A 83 -12.30 18.51 -6.03
N LEU A 84 -13.09 17.52 -6.48
CA LEU A 84 -13.03 17.05 -7.85
C LEU A 84 -13.35 18.26 -8.73
N PRO A 85 -12.40 18.74 -9.56
CA PRO A 85 -12.71 19.83 -10.47
C PRO A 85 -13.79 19.38 -11.45
N ASP A 86 -14.58 20.33 -11.94
CA ASP A 86 -15.54 20.09 -13.00
C ASP A 86 -14.83 19.38 -14.18
N PHE A 87 -15.31 18.17 -14.52
CA PHE A 87 -14.63 17.25 -15.44
C PHE A 87 -14.87 17.58 -16.91
N VAL A 88 -15.71 18.56 -17.21
CA VAL A 88 -16.01 18.97 -18.59
C VAL A 88 -14.76 19.63 -19.19
N GLY A 89 -14.02 18.88 -20.00
CA GLY A 89 -12.75 19.28 -20.63
C GLY A 89 -11.51 18.55 -20.07
N LEU A 90 -11.59 17.99 -18.86
CA LEU A 90 -10.44 17.29 -18.25
C LEU A 90 -10.05 16.04 -19.02
N ALA A 91 -10.99 15.35 -19.67
CA ALA A 91 -10.68 14.16 -20.47
C ALA A 91 -9.80 14.49 -21.68
N ASP A 92 -10.10 15.60 -22.37
CA ASP A 92 -9.34 16.07 -23.52
C ASP A 92 -7.99 16.64 -23.08
N ASP A 93 -7.96 17.41 -21.98
CA ASP A 93 -6.75 17.94 -21.36
C ASP A 93 -5.83 16.83 -20.85
N LEU A 94 -6.39 15.76 -20.27
CA LEU A 94 -5.65 14.58 -19.81
C LEU A 94 -5.04 13.84 -21.00
N ASN A 95 -5.80 13.62 -22.07
CA ASN A 95 -5.31 12.94 -23.26
C ASN A 95 -4.18 13.76 -23.93
N ALA A 96 -4.33 15.08 -23.99
CA ALA A 96 -3.28 15.98 -24.45
C ALA A 96 -2.05 15.94 -23.52
N ALA A 97 -2.25 16.02 -22.20
CA ALA A 97 -1.18 15.98 -21.21
C ALA A 97 -0.45 14.63 -21.15
N TRP A 98 -1.12 13.52 -21.46
CA TRP A 98 -0.49 12.19 -21.49
C TRP A 98 0.42 12.00 -22.71
N ASN A 99 -0.02 12.53 -23.85
CA ASN A 99 0.64 12.38 -25.16
C ASN A 99 1.60 13.52 -25.51
N ALA A 100 1.65 14.59 -24.71
CA ALA A 100 2.50 15.74 -25.00
C ALA A 100 3.99 15.35 -25.10
N PRO A 101 4.71 15.86 -26.12
CA PRO A 101 6.15 15.62 -26.25
C PRO A 101 6.89 16.31 -25.10
N GLY A 102 7.64 15.52 -24.31
CA GLY A 102 8.35 15.99 -23.12
C GLY A 102 7.79 15.48 -21.80
N VAL A 103 6.65 14.78 -21.82
CA VAL A 103 6.08 14.16 -20.62
C VAL A 103 6.95 12.97 -20.22
N THR A 104 7.53 13.07 -19.04
CA THR A 104 8.37 12.01 -18.49
C THR A 104 7.52 10.83 -17.99
N THR A 105 8.13 9.65 -17.88
CA THR A 105 7.49 8.50 -17.23
C THR A 105 7.04 8.83 -15.81
N ARG A 106 7.82 9.66 -15.09
CA ARG A 106 7.47 10.14 -13.74
C ARG A 106 6.18 10.98 -13.77
N ALA A 107 6.04 11.89 -14.73
CA ALA A 107 4.82 12.70 -14.88
C ALA A 107 3.59 11.83 -15.22
N ARG A 108 3.73 10.84 -16.12
CA ARG A 108 2.66 9.86 -16.40
C ARG A 108 2.26 9.07 -15.16
N GLN A 109 3.24 8.62 -14.37
CA GLN A 109 2.98 7.92 -13.12
C GLN A 109 2.26 8.82 -12.10
N GLN A 110 2.60 10.10 -12.03
CA GLN A 110 1.93 11.06 -11.16
C GLN A 110 0.48 11.30 -11.60
N LEU A 111 0.23 11.47 -12.91
CA LEU A 111 -1.13 11.56 -13.47
C LEU A 111 -1.97 10.34 -13.08
N LEU A 112 -1.43 9.13 -13.26
CA LEU A 112 -2.12 7.90 -12.85
C LEU A 112 -2.40 7.87 -11.34
N ARG A 113 -1.44 8.27 -10.49
CA ARG A 113 -1.63 8.32 -9.04
C ARG A 113 -2.70 9.32 -8.61
N ALA A 114 -2.86 10.42 -9.34
CA ALA A 114 -3.92 11.40 -9.07
C ALA A 114 -5.31 10.85 -9.47
N LEU A 115 -5.38 10.05 -10.55
CA LEU A 115 -6.63 9.51 -11.08
C LEU A 115 -7.10 8.23 -10.39
N ILE A 116 -6.20 7.46 -9.80
CA ILE A 116 -6.53 6.22 -9.09
C ILE A 116 -6.88 6.57 -7.63
N SER A 117 -8.08 6.19 -7.20
CA SER A 117 -8.51 6.33 -5.80
C SER A 117 -7.88 5.25 -4.94
N ASP A 118 -8.01 4.00 -5.37
CA ASP A 118 -7.48 2.82 -4.70
C ASP A 118 -7.42 1.64 -5.68
N ILE A 119 -6.64 0.63 -5.31
CA ILE A 119 -6.53 -0.65 -6.04
C ILE A 119 -6.75 -1.76 -5.04
N ILE A 120 -7.80 -2.55 -5.26
CA ILE A 120 -8.10 -3.74 -4.45
C ILE A 120 -7.59 -4.96 -5.19
N ALA A 121 -6.77 -5.76 -4.51
CA ALA A 121 -6.32 -7.04 -5.00
C ALA A 121 -7.09 -8.16 -4.28
N ASP A 122 -7.81 -8.96 -5.05
CA ASP A 122 -8.49 -10.16 -4.58
C ASP A 122 -7.90 -11.39 -5.27
N VAL A 123 -8.03 -12.56 -4.63
CA VAL A 123 -7.48 -13.82 -5.14
C VAL A 123 -8.59 -14.83 -5.30
N ASP A 124 -8.87 -15.18 -6.54
CA ASP A 124 -9.74 -16.30 -6.86
C ASP A 124 -8.90 -17.59 -6.82
N GLU A 125 -9.03 -18.36 -5.73
CA GLU A 125 -8.32 -19.63 -5.57
C GLU A 125 -8.85 -20.73 -6.51
N THR A 126 -10.07 -20.61 -7.03
CA THR A 126 -10.66 -21.61 -7.94
C THR A 126 -10.08 -21.50 -9.34
N THR A 127 -9.96 -20.29 -9.86
CA THR A 127 -9.36 -20.01 -11.18
C THR A 127 -7.86 -19.73 -11.09
N ARG A 128 -7.33 -19.56 -9.88
CA ARG A 128 -5.95 -19.13 -9.59
C ARG A 128 -5.61 -17.83 -10.29
N GLU A 129 -6.46 -16.84 -10.11
CA GLU A 129 -6.28 -15.49 -10.66
C GLU A 129 -6.20 -14.48 -9.53
N VAL A 130 -5.30 -13.51 -9.69
CA VAL A 130 -5.30 -12.26 -8.93
C VAL A 130 -6.16 -11.27 -9.69
N ILE A 131 -7.24 -10.86 -9.07
CA ILE A 131 -8.19 -9.88 -9.57
C ILE A 131 -7.79 -8.52 -9.00
N LEU A 132 -7.34 -7.62 -9.87
CA LEU A 132 -7.03 -6.24 -9.52
C LEU A 132 -8.22 -5.36 -9.94
N THR A 133 -8.91 -4.79 -8.97
CA THR A 133 -9.97 -3.80 -9.20
C THR A 133 -9.40 -2.41 -8.92
N ILE A 134 -9.30 -1.60 -9.96
CA ILE A 134 -8.85 -0.21 -9.89
C ILE A 134 -10.10 0.66 -9.78
N HIS A 135 -10.21 1.46 -8.73
CA HIS A 135 -11.24 2.50 -8.67
C HIS A 135 -10.65 3.83 -9.09
N TRP A 136 -11.33 4.47 -10.04
CA TRP A 136 -10.95 5.76 -10.57
C TRP A 136 -11.64 6.88 -9.80
N ARG A 137 -10.99 8.03 -9.72
CA ARG A 137 -11.63 9.29 -9.31
C ARG A 137 -12.73 9.58 -10.34
N GLY A 138 -13.97 9.71 -9.88
CA GLY A 138 -15.16 9.77 -10.74
C GLY A 138 -16.06 8.53 -10.69
N GLY A 139 -15.73 7.52 -9.88
CA GLY A 139 -16.62 6.41 -9.54
C GLY A 139 -16.63 5.25 -10.54
N GLN A 140 -15.89 5.36 -11.65
CA GLN A 140 -15.68 4.22 -12.55
C GLN A 140 -14.70 3.21 -11.95
N HIS A 141 -14.82 1.95 -12.38
CA HIS A 141 -13.91 0.89 -12.01
C HIS A 141 -13.38 0.14 -13.24
N SER A 142 -12.14 -0.34 -13.15
CA SER A 142 -11.55 -1.23 -14.16
C SER A 142 -10.97 -2.46 -13.48
N GLN A 143 -11.14 -3.62 -14.12
CA GLN A 143 -10.69 -4.90 -13.58
C GLN A 143 -9.60 -5.49 -14.47
N LEU A 144 -8.52 -5.95 -13.85
CA LEU A 144 -7.46 -6.70 -14.50
C LEU A 144 -7.31 -8.05 -13.82
N ARG A 145 -7.35 -9.13 -14.61
CA ARG A 145 -7.13 -10.50 -14.15
C ARG A 145 -5.74 -10.95 -14.52
N VAL A 146 -4.95 -11.37 -13.53
CA VAL A 146 -3.58 -11.86 -13.72
C VAL A 146 -3.49 -13.27 -13.16
N ARG A 147 -2.93 -14.21 -13.93
CA ARG A 147 -2.70 -15.57 -13.44
C ARG A 147 -1.79 -15.56 -12.20
N LYS A 148 -2.23 -16.22 -11.12
CA LYS A 148 -1.42 -16.46 -9.92
C LYS A 148 -0.39 -17.56 -10.22
N PRO A 149 0.93 -17.29 -10.08
CA PRO A 149 1.96 -18.30 -10.30
C PRO A 149 1.79 -19.50 -9.37
N LYS A 150 2.27 -20.67 -9.80
CA LYS A 150 2.35 -21.85 -8.93
C LYS A 150 3.38 -21.68 -7.82
N ALA A 151 3.23 -22.42 -6.74
CA ALA A 151 4.29 -22.52 -5.73
C ALA A 151 5.58 -22.98 -6.43
N GLY A 152 6.64 -22.17 -6.34
CA GLY A 152 7.91 -22.37 -7.04
C GLY A 152 7.98 -21.83 -8.49
N GLU A 153 6.90 -21.23 -9.01
CA GLU A 153 6.91 -20.56 -10.31
C GLU A 153 7.19 -19.06 -10.10
N HIS A 154 8.27 -18.56 -10.71
CA HIS A 154 8.66 -17.15 -10.66
C HIS A 154 9.33 -16.72 -11.96
N GLY A 155 9.29 -15.42 -12.25
CA GLY A 155 9.85 -14.83 -13.47
C GLY A 155 11.38 -14.94 -13.58
N CYS A 156 12.08 -15.17 -12.46
CA CYS A 156 13.51 -15.46 -12.45
C CYS A 156 13.77 -16.94 -12.74
N ARG A 157 13.52 -17.39 -13.97
CA ARG A 157 13.92 -18.73 -14.45
C ARG A 157 15.10 -18.58 -15.39
N THR A 158 16.17 -19.34 -15.16
CA THR A 158 17.26 -19.49 -16.13
C THR A 158 16.65 -19.96 -17.45
N SER A 159 16.99 -19.30 -18.56
CA SER A 159 16.45 -19.67 -19.88
C SER A 159 16.81 -21.12 -20.21
N GLU A 160 15.96 -21.80 -20.99
CA GLU A 160 16.22 -23.18 -21.39
C GLU A 160 17.52 -23.32 -22.19
N GLU A 161 17.88 -22.28 -22.95
CA GLU A 161 19.17 -22.18 -23.64
C GLU A 161 20.35 -22.16 -22.65
N ALA A 162 20.27 -21.33 -21.61
CA ALA A 162 21.31 -21.28 -20.58
C ALA A 162 21.39 -22.62 -19.80
N LEU A 163 20.26 -23.27 -19.52
CA LEU A 163 20.24 -24.61 -18.93
C LEU A 163 20.84 -25.68 -19.86
N ALA A 164 20.61 -25.59 -21.17
CA ALA A 164 21.17 -26.52 -22.15
C ALA A 164 22.71 -26.39 -22.22
N VAL A 165 23.22 -25.16 -22.19
CA VAL A 165 24.67 -24.89 -22.12
C VAL A 165 25.26 -25.45 -20.82
N MET A 166 24.62 -25.22 -19.67
CA MET A 166 25.07 -25.76 -18.38
C MET A 166 25.12 -27.30 -18.40
N ARG A 167 24.10 -27.97 -18.96
CA ARG A 167 24.09 -29.45 -19.08
C ARG A 167 25.21 -29.96 -19.98
N ALA A 168 25.45 -29.31 -21.12
CA ALA A 168 26.52 -29.69 -22.04
C ALA A 168 27.93 -29.49 -21.44
N MET A 169 28.10 -28.47 -20.60
CA MET A 169 29.35 -28.24 -19.86
C MET A 169 29.55 -29.28 -18.75
N ALA A 170 28.49 -29.65 -18.02
CA ALA A 170 28.55 -30.63 -16.95
C ALA A 170 28.98 -32.03 -17.43
N THR A 171 28.64 -32.41 -18.67
CA THR A 171 29.08 -33.70 -19.25
C THR A 171 30.53 -33.71 -19.75
N ARG A 172 31.19 -32.54 -19.83
CA ARG A 172 32.58 -32.42 -20.33
C ARG A 172 33.65 -32.47 -19.24
N TRP A 173 33.24 -32.49 -17.98
CA TRP A 173 34.10 -32.74 -16.85
C TRP A 173 33.70 -34.08 -16.24
N LEU A 174 34.41 -35.14 -16.64
CA LEU A 174 34.58 -36.30 -15.75
C LEU A 174 35.70 -35.93 -14.77
N ASP A 175 35.53 -36.34 -13.50
CA ASP A 175 36.58 -36.27 -12.46
C ASP A 175 37.92 -36.84 -12.95
#